data_AF-A0A847YIL1-F1
#
_entry.id   AF-A0A847YIL1-F1
#
_cell.length_a   1.000
_cell.length_b   1.000
_cell.length_c   1.000
_cell.angle_alpha   90.00
_cell.angle_beta   90.00
_cell.angle_gamma   90.00
#
_symmetry.space_group_name_H-M   'P 1'
#
loop_
_entity.id
_entity.type
_entity.pdbx_description
1 polymer ?
#
loop_
_entity_poly.entity_id
_entity_poly.type
_entity_poly.pdbx_seq_one_letter_code
_entity_poly.pdbx_strand_id
1 'polypeptide(L)'
;MGAWYEDPVGAEIVRRKYLHEGERDFADAVERISACFDGGMREKIRGALLNADFFPGGRSLFALGCKGKFKATTSNCYVLPSPADSLDSIFEVGKQMAVIFSQGGGCGVNVSRLRPQGARVRNASRTSTGAASFVSFYDKIASLINQNGRRGALLVGLACDHPDLEEFLKVKQNDDRIQSANISILFDDTFMKAVALGATYRLRFNVDSTGERIARELDAADFFRRFGESNRDYAEPGAIFIDRVRSWNLLSADPEYRIEVANPCGEFFGNAYSACNLGSLNIYSLIRRPFTEQAELDADLLRERVALAVEALDAIIDYGCELQPLAENRRNVHDYRQIGLGVFGLADALIALGIRYGGPTAISFCGRVFLEIFLQALRTSNRLAREKGTFPRCRPDLLVRAPILQFLQSAEPNLLADIRRFGLRNASLLSVAPTGSISTMCGFSGGAEPLYGIVYQRTTHSLARQGKLFPVFARSVRDLMRKRGMEKAAAESLRQEFPYIVTAHDIDPIDRVRMQATIQTYVDNGISSTVNLPAGATTEAIMAVYRTAWQTGCKGITVFVAGSRRTAILGRSS
;
A
#
# COMPACT_ATOMS: atom_id res chain seq x y z
N MET A 1 -13.45 -12.92 26.68
CA MET A 1 -12.28 -13.25 25.82
C MET A 1 -11.11 -12.50 26.42
N GLY A 2 -9.94 -13.10 26.52
CA GLY A 2 -8.72 -12.32 26.77
C GLY A 2 -8.50 -11.29 25.67
N ALA A 3 -7.69 -10.27 25.94
CA ALA A 3 -7.41 -9.24 24.95
C ALA A 3 -6.68 -9.84 23.73
N TRP A 4 -6.85 -9.27 22.53
CA TRP A 4 -6.22 -9.83 21.32
C TRP A 4 -4.69 -9.89 21.40
N TYR A 5 -4.08 -8.99 22.19
CA TYR A 5 -2.64 -8.93 22.43
C TYR A 5 -2.15 -9.93 23.48
N GLU A 6 -3.03 -10.73 24.09
CA GLU A 6 -2.67 -11.87 24.93
C GLU A 6 -2.54 -13.17 24.12
N ASP A 7 -3.01 -13.19 22.86
CA ASP A 7 -2.76 -14.30 21.94
C ASP A 7 -1.24 -14.44 21.73
N PRO A 8 -0.64 -15.64 21.84
CA PRO A 8 0.81 -15.82 21.77
C PRO A 8 1.47 -15.21 20.52
N VAL A 9 0.78 -15.25 19.36
CA VAL A 9 1.31 -14.68 18.12
C VAL A 9 1.24 -13.15 18.17
N GLY A 10 0.11 -12.62 18.62
CA GLY A 10 -0.08 -11.18 18.80
C GLY A 10 0.93 -10.59 19.80
N ALA A 11 1.05 -11.22 20.97
CA ALA A 11 1.98 -10.85 22.02
C ALA A 11 3.45 -10.85 21.53
N GLU A 12 3.86 -11.86 20.76
CA GLU A 12 5.23 -11.90 20.21
C GLU A 12 5.47 -10.74 19.23
N ILE A 13 4.54 -10.49 18.32
CA ILE A 13 4.65 -9.42 17.33
C ILE A 13 4.73 -8.06 18.06
N VAL A 14 3.85 -7.83 19.03
CA VAL A 14 3.84 -6.62 19.88
C VAL A 14 5.18 -6.44 20.58
N ARG A 15 5.62 -7.45 21.32
CA ARG A 15 6.88 -7.42 22.08
C ARG A 15 8.09 -7.13 21.20
N ARG A 16 8.16 -7.74 20.01
CA ARG A 16 9.32 -7.60 19.12
C ARG A 16 9.35 -6.28 18.36
N LYS A 17 8.19 -5.66 18.11
CA LYS A 17 8.09 -4.58 17.12
C LYS A 17 7.58 -3.26 17.67
N TYR A 18 6.89 -3.26 18.81
CA TYR A 18 6.16 -2.07 19.28
C TYR A 18 6.40 -1.72 20.75
N LEU A 19 6.88 -2.65 21.59
CA LEU A 19 7.23 -2.36 22.97
C LEU A 19 8.61 -1.71 23.08
N HIS A 20 8.72 -0.72 23.95
CA HIS A 20 9.97 -0.11 24.38
C HIS A 20 10.36 -0.55 25.79
N GLU A 21 11.56 -0.17 26.21
CA GLU A 21 12.05 -0.43 27.56
C GLU A 21 11.09 0.12 28.62
N GLY A 22 10.71 -0.74 29.56
CA GLY A 22 9.73 -0.45 30.62
C GLY A 22 8.27 -0.81 30.29
N GLU A 23 7.94 -1.10 29.02
CA GLU A 23 6.59 -1.52 28.63
C GLU A 23 6.44 -3.04 28.75
N ARG A 24 5.41 -3.51 29.46
CA ARG A 24 5.19 -4.95 29.74
C ARG A 24 4.33 -5.62 28.69
N ASP A 25 3.33 -4.91 28.19
CA ASP A 25 2.34 -5.40 27.23
C ASP A 25 1.84 -4.29 26.30
N PHE A 26 0.86 -4.61 25.46
CA PHE A 26 0.30 -3.64 24.52
C PHE A 26 -0.46 -2.50 25.22
N ALA A 27 -1.03 -2.72 26.40
CA ALA A 27 -1.75 -1.67 27.12
C ALA A 27 -0.79 -0.57 27.58
N ASP A 28 0.39 -0.93 28.08
CA ASP A 28 1.45 0.05 28.39
C ASP A 28 1.86 0.85 27.14
N ALA A 29 2.01 0.19 25.98
CA ALA A 29 2.31 0.87 24.72
C ALA A 29 1.18 1.80 24.26
N VAL A 30 -0.08 1.44 24.51
CA VAL A 30 -1.25 2.29 24.21
C VAL A 30 -1.23 3.56 25.05
N GLU A 31 -0.80 3.52 26.31
CA GLU A 31 -0.66 4.74 27.12
C GLU A 31 0.36 5.70 26.52
N ARG A 32 1.52 5.19 26.08
CA ARG A 32 2.50 6.02 25.37
C ARG A 32 1.94 6.59 24.07
N ILE A 33 1.31 5.77 23.25
CA ILE A 33 0.80 6.18 21.93
C ILE A 33 -0.31 7.23 22.10
N SER A 34 -1.25 6.97 23.00
CA SER A 34 -2.43 7.82 23.22
C SER A 34 -2.08 9.16 23.87
N ALA A 35 -0.96 9.25 24.60
CA ALA A 35 -0.46 10.51 25.17
C ALA A 35 -0.11 11.58 24.13
N CYS A 36 -0.06 11.24 22.84
CA CYS A 36 0.13 12.21 21.75
C CYS A 36 -1.16 12.93 21.33
N PHE A 37 -2.30 12.56 21.90
CA PHE A 37 -3.61 13.13 21.60
C PHE A 37 -4.18 13.81 22.85
N ASP A 38 -5.01 14.82 22.64
CA ASP A 38 -5.57 15.65 23.71
C ASP A 38 -7.03 15.32 24.03
N GLY A 39 -7.42 15.56 25.28
CA GLY A 39 -8.82 15.52 25.74
C GLY A 39 -9.56 14.23 25.40
N GLY A 40 -10.81 14.35 24.93
CA GLY A 40 -11.65 13.20 24.60
C GLY A 40 -11.13 12.33 23.45
N MET A 41 -10.20 12.84 22.63
CA MET A 41 -9.60 12.06 21.55
C MET A 41 -8.66 10.98 22.09
N ARG A 42 -7.92 11.28 23.17
CA ARG A 42 -7.02 10.32 23.83
C ARG A 42 -7.75 9.04 24.23
N GLU A 43 -8.88 9.17 24.91
CA GLU A 43 -9.66 8.01 25.37
C GLU A 43 -10.27 7.22 24.21
N LYS A 44 -10.75 7.91 23.16
CA LYS A 44 -11.27 7.25 21.96
C LYS A 44 -10.19 6.44 21.25
N ILE A 45 -8.98 6.98 21.09
CA ILE A 45 -7.86 6.28 20.46
C ILE A 45 -7.38 5.12 21.33
N ARG A 46 -7.29 5.30 22.64
CA ARG A 46 -6.98 4.22 23.59
C ARG A 46 -7.96 3.06 23.43
N GLY A 47 -9.26 3.32 23.44
CA GLY A 47 -10.29 2.32 23.21
C GLY A 47 -10.15 1.65 21.84
N ALA A 48 -9.95 2.42 20.78
CA ALA A 48 -9.83 1.90 19.41
C ALA A 48 -8.62 0.97 19.23
N LEU A 49 -7.49 1.28 19.86
CA LEU A 49 -6.28 0.45 19.84
C LEU A 49 -6.48 -0.85 20.63
N LEU A 50 -7.04 -0.77 21.84
CA LEU A 50 -7.28 -1.94 22.70
C LEU A 50 -8.32 -2.90 22.11
N ASN A 51 -9.33 -2.36 21.40
CA ASN A 51 -10.37 -3.17 20.74
C ASN A 51 -9.98 -3.65 19.34
N ALA A 52 -8.85 -3.21 18.80
CA ALA A 52 -8.44 -3.42 17.41
C ALA A 52 -9.47 -2.89 16.39
N ASP A 53 -10.08 -1.75 16.68
CA ASP A 53 -10.99 -1.03 15.76
C ASP A 53 -10.20 -0.22 14.72
N PHE A 54 -9.10 0.39 15.15
CA PHE A 54 -8.23 1.24 14.34
C PHE A 54 -6.78 1.13 14.81
N PHE A 55 -5.84 1.12 13.87
CA PHE A 55 -4.43 1.31 14.16
C PHE A 55 -3.84 2.38 13.23
N PRO A 56 -3.01 3.31 13.76
CA PRO A 56 -2.09 4.03 12.91
C PRO A 56 -1.03 3.06 12.36
N GLY A 57 -0.33 3.49 11.31
CA GLY A 57 0.66 2.68 10.63
C GLY A 57 1.75 2.20 11.57
N GLY A 58 2.40 1.07 11.24
CA GLY A 58 3.38 0.46 12.13
C GLY A 58 4.54 1.37 12.56
N ARG A 59 4.91 2.38 11.77
CA ARG A 59 5.93 3.37 12.19
C ARG A 59 5.38 4.37 13.19
N SER A 60 4.15 4.83 13.01
CA SER A 60 3.45 5.63 14.01
C SER A 60 3.28 4.87 15.33
N LEU A 61 2.83 3.61 15.33
CA LEU A 61 2.73 2.79 16.57
C LEU A 61 4.07 2.71 17.32
N PHE A 62 5.18 2.60 16.59
CA PHE A 62 6.51 2.53 17.17
C PHE A 62 7.01 3.89 17.70
N ALA A 63 6.76 4.99 16.98
CA ALA A 63 7.40 6.29 17.23
C ALA A 63 6.57 7.28 18.08
N LEU A 64 5.24 7.13 18.13
CA LEU A 64 4.38 7.99 18.94
C LEU A 64 4.74 7.87 20.43
N GLY A 65 4.83 9.00 21.13
CA GLY A 65 5.24 9.13 22.52
C GLY A 65 6.74 8.94 22.78
N CYS A 66 7.56 8.85 21.74
CA CYS A 66 9.02 8.67 21.84
C CYS A 66 9.85 9.88 21.42
N LYS A 67 9.25 11.06 21.20
CA LYS A 67 9.98 12.28 20.81
C LYS A 67 11.08 12.58 21.83
N GLY A 68 12.31 12.74 21.35
CA GLY A 68 13.50 13.00 22.18
C GLY A 68 14.18 11.75 22.77
N LYS A 69 13.58 10.55 22.68
CA LYS A 69 14.20 9.30 23.18
C LYS A 69 15.18 8.69 22.17
N PHE A 70 14.78 8.64 20.91
CA PHE A 70 15.59 8.18 19.78
C PHE A 70 15.06 8.76 18.46
N LYS A 71 15.84 8.66 17.39
CA LYS A 71 15.42 9.14 16.06
C LYS A 71 14.55 8.07 15.38
N ALA A 72 13.28 8.38 15.19
CA ALA A 72 12.35 7.58 14.40
C ALA A 72 11.29 8.48 13.79
N THR A 73 10.90 8.19 12.55
CA THR A 73 9.78 8.87 11.91
C THR A 73 8.45 8.20 12.26
N THR A 74 7.37 8.98 12.26
CA THR A 74 5.99 8.48 12.33
C THR A 74 5.47 7.99 10.99
N SER A 75 6.06 8.43 9.88
CA SER A 75 5.58 8.14 8.53
C SER A 75 6.12 6.82 8.01
N ASN A 76 5.24 6.06 7.35
CA ASN A 76 5.57 4.73 6.84
C ASN A 76 6.29 4.79 5.49
N CYS A 77 5.89 5.75 4.66
CA CYS A 77 6.14 5.74 3.22
C CYS A 77 6.66 7.09 2.76
N TYR A 78 7.64 7.07 1.87
CA TYR A 78 8.29 8.24 1.29
C TYR A 78 8.42 8.09 -0.23
N VAL A 79 8.36 9.21 -0.93
CA VAL A 79 8.73 9.31 -2.34
C VAL A 79 9.91 10.28 -2.47
N LEU A 80 11.03 9.79 -3.00
CA LEU A 80 12.19 10.62 -3.31
C LEU A 80 12.05 11.24 -4.70
N PRO A 81 12.68 12.40 -4.95
CA PRO A 81 12.72 12.94 -6.31
C PRO A 81 13.40 11.95 -7.26
N SER A 82 12.98 11.97 -8.53
CA SER A 82 13.78 11.36 -9.59
C SER A 82 15.13 12.06 -9.67
N PRO A 83 16.26 11.33 -9.59
CA PRO A 83 17.57 11.93 -9.69
C PRO A 83 17.71 12.63 -11.05
N ALA A 84 18.37 13.79 -11.06
CA ALA A 84 18.85 14.37 -12.30
C ALA A 84 19.92 13.47 -12.93
N ASP A 85 20.15 13.63 -14.22
CA ASP A 85 21.10 12.82 -15.01
C ASP A 85 22.58 13.20 -14.73
N SER A 86 22.99 13.10 -13.47
CA SER A 86 24.35 13.37 -12.97
C SER A 86 24.68 12.48 -11.78
N LEU A 87 25.97 12.15 -11.61
CA LEU A 87 26.42 11.35 -10.46
C LEU A 87 26.10 12.04 -9.14
N ASP A 88 26.33 13.35 -9.04
CA ASP A 88 26.04 14.10 -7.81
C ASP A 88 24.58 13.94 -7.37
N SER A 89 23.63 14.06 -8.31
CA SER A 89 22.21 13.89 -7.98
C SER A 89 21.86 12.44 -7.64
N ILE A 90 22.43 11.45 -8.32
CA ILE A 90 22.21 10.03 -8.05
C ILE A 90 22.68 9.68 -6.62
N PHE A 91 23.89 10.11 -6.26
CA PHE A 91 24.46 9.84 -4.95
C PHE A 91 23.77 10.64 -3.83
N GLU A 92 23.33 11.88 -4.09
CA GLU A 92 22.56 12.66 -3.11
C GLU A 92 21.20 12.00 -2.83
N VAL A 93 20.49 11.50 -3.85
CA VAL A 93 19.26 10.71 -3.64
C VAL A 93 19.56 9.44 -2.84
N GLY A 94 20.68 8.75 -3.11
CA GLY A 94 21.12 7.59 -2.33
C GLY A 94 21.39 7.91 -0.86
N LYS A 95 22.05 9.04 -0.58
CA LYS A 95 22.29 9.53 0.79
C LYS A 95 20.98 9.86 1.50
N GLN A 96 20.07 10.55 0.83
CA GLN A 96 18.74 10.89 1.37
C GLN A 96 17.94 9.63 1.70
N MET A 97 17.97 8.64 0.80
CA MET A 97 17.37 7.32 1.01
C MET A 97 17.95 6.63 2.25
N ALA A 98 19.28 6.66 2.42
CA ALA A 98 19.94 6.09 3.59
C ALA A 98 19.46 6.72 4.92
N VAL A 99 19.33 8.04 4.95
CA VAL A 99 18.83 8.77 6.13
C VAL A 99 17.39 8.36 6.45
N ILE A 100 16.51 8.28 5.45
CA ILE A 100 15.12 7.83 5.64
C ILE A 100 15.07 6.38 6.15
N PHE A 101 15.86 5.49 5.57
CA PHE A 101 15.94 4.10 6.01
C PHE A 101 16.44 3.99 7.45
N SER A 102 17.41 4.80 7.87
CA SER A 102 17.91 4.77 9.27
C SER A 102 16.83 5.07 10.31
N GLN A 103 15.74 5.75 9.91
CA GLN A 103 14.65 6.17 10.79
C GLN A 103 13.36 5.34 10.61
N GLY A 104 13.40 4.30 9.76
CA GLY A 104 12.28 3.36 9.59
C GLY A 104 11.44 3.53 8.33
N GLY A 105 11.63 4.61 7.56
CA GLY A 105 10.82 4.86 6.37
C GLY A 105 11.10 3.88 5.23
N GLY A 106 10.12 3.62 4.37
CA GLY A 106 10.32 2.96 3.06
C GLY A 106 10.24 3.98 1.92
N CYS A 107 11.04 3.82 0.86
CA CYS A 107 11.20 4.82 -0.19
C CYS A 107 10.81 4.31 -1.58
N GLY A 108 10.17 5.17 -2.37
CA GLY A 108 10.06 5.04 -3.83
C GLY A 108 11.02 5.98 -4.55
N VAL A 109 11.61 5.54 -5.67
CA VAL A 109 12.41 6.38 -6.56
C VAL A 109 12.14 6.00 -8.02
N ASN A 110 12.10 6.98 -8.92
CA ASN A 110 11.96 6.75 -10.35
C ASN A 110 13.25 7.15 -11.08
N VAL A 111 13.85 6.20 -11.81
CA VAL A 111 15.14 6.35 -12.50
C VAL A 111 15.00 6.75 -13.98
N SER A 112 13.80 7.06 -14.45
CA SER A 112 13.52 7.38 -15.87
C SER A 112 14.19 8.64 -16.38
N ARG A 113 14.76 9.46 -15.51
CA ARG A 113 15.55 10.66 -15.88
C ARG A 113 17.02 10.36 -16.12
N LEU A 114 17.47 9.14 -15.86
CA LEU A 114 18.87 8.75 -16.05
C LEU A 114 19.07 8.27 -17.48
N ARG A 115 20.13 8.71 -18.15
CA ARG A 115 20.37 8.33 -19.55
C ARG A 115 20.53 6.81 -19.72
N PRO A 116 20.09 6.25 -20.85
CA PRO A 116 20.13 4.82 -21.09
C PRO A 116 21.55 4.28 -21.28
N GLN A 117 21.68 2.96 -21.26
CA GLN A 117 22.95 2.28 -21.49
C GLN A 117 23.53 2.65 -22.85
N GLY A 118 24.85 2.88 -22.90
CA GLY A 118 25.56 3.25 -24.12
C GLY A 118 25.45 4.73 -24.50
N ALA A 119 24.57 5.52 -23.87
CA ALA A 119 24.50 6.96 -24.08
C ALA A 119 25.82 7.64 -23.72
N ARG A 120 26.18 8.70 -24.46
CA ARG A 120 27.47 9.37 -24.30
C ARG A 120 27.59 10.05 -22.93
N VAL A 121 28.76 9.95 -22.32
CA VAL A 121 29.16 10.73 -21.13
C VAL A 121 30.50 11.40 -21.38
N ARG A 122 30.74 12.56 -20.75
CA ARG A 122 31.98 13.34 -20.91
C ARG A 122 33.05 13.02 -19.86
N ASN A 123 33.00 11.84 -19.26
CA ASN A 123 33.97 11.35 -18.27
C ASN A 123 34.80 10.19 -18.84
N ALA A 124 35.68 9.61 -18.00
CA ALA A 124 36.58 8.53 -18.41
C ALA A 124 35.88 7.30 -19.03
N SER A 125 34.62 7.03 -18.66
CA SER A 125 33.84 5.88 -19.16
C SER A 125 33.43 6.03 -20.62
N ARG A 126 33.32 7.28 -21.13
CA ARG A 126 32.81 7.66 -22.46
C ARG A 126 31.34 7.29 -22.74
N THR A 127 30.83 6.20 -22.16
CA THR A 127 29.42 5.78 -22.21
C THR A 127 28.84 5.47 -20.83
N SER A 128 27.51 5.55 -20.71
CA SER A 128 26.73 5.25 -19.50
C SER A 128 26.46 3.75 -19.34
N THR A 129 26.39 3.29 -18.09
CA THR A 129 25.91 1.95 -17.71
C THR A 129 24.38 1.81 -17.76
N GLY A 130 23.66 2.94 -17.88
CA GLY A 130 22.21 2.98 -18.02
C GLY A 130 21.45 3.13 -16.70
N ALA A 131 20.20 3.58 -16.81
CA ALA A 131 19.26 3.78 -15.71
C ALA A 131 19.02 2.49 -14.93
N ALA A 132 18.89 1.35 -15.64
CA ALA A 132 18.62 0.06 -15.02
C ALA A 132 19.74 -0.39 -14.05
N SER A 133 21.00 -0.03 -14.32
CA SER A 133 22.13 -0.40 -13.44
C SER A 133 22.04 0.20 -12.04
N PHE A 134 21.39 1.36 -11.89
CA PHE A 134 21.26 2.04 -10.60
C PHE A 134 20.23 1.39 -9.67
N VAL A 135 19.43 0.43 -10.16
CA VAL A 135 18.59 -0.43 -9.31
C VAL A 135 19.46 -1.17 -8.29
N SER A 136 20.57 -1.77 -8.73
CA SER A 136 21.50 -2.50 -7.84
C SER A 136 22.16 -1.58 -6.82
N PHE A 137 22.49 -0.35 -7.21
CA PHE A 137 23.02 0.67 -6.28
C PHE A 137 22.04 1.00 -5.16
N TYR A 138 20.79 1.34 -5.50
CA TYR A 138 19.78 1.68 -4.47
C TYR A 138 19.37 0.46 -3.64
N ASP A 139 19.30 -0.73 -4.23
CA ASP A 139 19.09 -1.99 -3.49
C ASP A 139 20.20 -2.23 -2.45
N LYS A 140 21.45 -1.94 -2.82
CA LYS A 140 22.57 -2.08 -1.89
C LYS A 140 22.43 -1.14 -0.68
N ILE A 141 21.97 0.08 -0.88
CA ILE A 141 21.68 1.01 0.23
C ILE A 141 20.58 0.45 1.12
N ALA A 142 19.48 -0.03 0.53
CA ALA A 142 18.35 -0.61 1.25
C ALA A 142 18.73 -1.85 2.07
N SER A 143 19.60 -2.71 1.54
CA SER A 143 20.05 -3.93 2.21
C SER A 143 21.06 -3.69 3.34
N LEU A 144 21.88 -2.64 3.25
CA LEU A 144 22.88 -2.31 4.28
C LEU A 144 22.28 -1.70 5.55
N ILE A 145 21.15 -0.99 5.44
CA ILE A 145 20.57 -0.25 6.56
C ILE A 145 19.49 -1.08 7.22
N ASN A 146 19.84 -1.67 8.35
CA ASN A 146 18.95 -2.51 9.15
C ASN A 146 18.17 -1.68 10.18
N GLN A 147 16.86 -1.87 10.23
CA GLN A 147 15.92 -1.22 11.13
C GLN A 147 15.43 -2.23 12.19
N ASN A 148 16.33 -2.67 13.07
CA ASN A 148 16.05 -3.62 14.15
C ASN A 148 15.47 -4.97 13.65
N GLY A 149 16.19 -5.62 12.73
CA GLY A 149 15.82 -6.88 12.10
C GLY A 149 14.96 -6.74 10.83
N ARG A 150 14.79 -5.53 10.29
CA ARG A 150 14.06 -5.27 9.03
C ARG A 150 14.98 -4.54 8.03
N ARG A 151 15.03 -5.00 6.79
CA ARG A 151 15.73 -4.30 5.70
C ARG A 151 14.96 -3.04 5.28
N GLY A 152 15.63 -2.08 4.65
CA GLY A 152 14.97 -0.97 3.98
C GLY A 152 14.02 -1.49 2.90
N ALA A 153 12.81 -0.93 2.84
CA ALA A 153 11.84 -1.24 1.79
C ALA A 153 11.99 -0.20 0.66
N LEU A 154 12.20 -0.67 -0.56
CA LEU A 154 12.46 0.15 -1.74
C LEU A 154 11.55 -0.24 -2.90
N LEU A 155 11.02 0.74 -3.62
CA LEU A 155 10.51 0.54 -4.98
C LEU A 155 11.29 1.42 -5.95
N VAL A 156 11.75 0.81 -7.05
CA VAL A 156 12.35 1.52 -8.18
C VAL A 156 11.40 1.46 -9.38
N GLY A 157 11.06 2.62 -9.93
CA GLY A 157 10.20 2.76 -11.11
C GLY A 157 10.98 3.14 -12.37
N LEU A 158 10.56 2.63 -13.52
CA LEU A 158 11.01 3.08 -14.84
C LEU A 158 9.82 3.26 -15.79
N ALA A 159 9.77 4.37 -16.51
CA ALA A 159 8.76 4.69 -17.51
C ALA A 159 8.85 3.74 -18.71
N CYS A 160 7.69 3.34 -19.23
CA CYS A 160 7.60 2.45 -20.37
C CYS A 160 8.14 3.05 -21.68
N ASP A 161 8.34 4.38 -21.78
CA ASP A 161 9.00 5.02 -22.94
C ASP A 161 10.53 5.10 -22.82
N HIS A 162 11.12 4.57 -21.76
CA HIS A 162 12.56 4.66 -21.55
C HIS A 162 13.36 3.66 -22.44
N PRO A 163 14.49 4.05 -23.08
CA PRO A 163 15.31 3.14 -23.88
C PRO A 163 16.05 2.04 -23.10
N ASP A 164 15.99 2.01 -21.76
CA ASP A 164 16.47 0.88 -20.96
C ASP A 164 15.34 -0.08 -20.53
N LEU A 165 14.13 0.07 -21.06
CA LEU A 165 12.98 -0.74 -20.65
C LEU A 165 13.26 -2.26 -20.65
N GLU A 166 13.95 -2.74 -21.69
CA GLU A 166 14.36 -4.13 -21.87
C GLU A 166 15.33 -4.62 -20.78
N GLU A 167 16.31 -3.78 -20.42
CA GLU A 167 17.27 -4.15 -19.39
C GLU A 167 16.67 -4.04 -17.99
N PHE A 168 15.74 -3.11 -17.80
CA PHE A 168 14.97 -3.02 -16.57
C PHE A 168 14.07 -4.24 -16.34
N LEU A 169 13.47 -4.79 -17.39
CA LEU A 169 12.69 -6.03 -17.30
C LEU A 169 13.52 -7.21 -16.78
N LYS A 170 14.80 -7.26 -17.15
CA LYS A 170 15.71 -8.37 -16.83
C LYS A 170 16.58 -8.12 -15.59
N VAL A 171 16.54 -6.93 -14.99
CA VAL A 171 17.55 -6.52 -13.98
C VAL A 171 17.68 -7.50 -12.80
N LYS A 172 16.55 -8.05 -12.31
CA LYS A 172 16.55 -9.04 -11.21
C LYS A 172 16.74 -10.48 -11.68
N GLN A 173 16.66 -10.74 -12.98
CA GLN A 173 17.03 -12.02 -13.59
C GLN A 173 18.54 -12.10 -13.78
N ASN A 174 19.17 -10.95 -14.04
CA ASN A 174 20.61 -10.81 -14.27
C ASN A 174 21.41 -10.65 -12.97
N ASP A 175 20.79 -10.20 -11.89
CA ASP A 175 21.42 -9.99 -10.59
C ASP A 175 20.53 -10.52 -9.45
N ASP A 176 20.80 -11.75 -9.04
CA ASP A 176 20.11 -12.47 -7.94
C ASP A 176 20.38 -11.85 -6.56
N ARG A 177 21.32 -10.89 -6.47
CA ARG A 177 21.64 -10.16 -5.24
C ARG A 177 20.64 -9.04 -4.96
N ILE A 178 19.85 -8.61 -5.97
CA ILE A 178 18.81 -7.60 -5.79
C ILE A 178 17.61 -8.24 -5.06
N GLN A 179 17.58 -8.09 -3.75
CA GLN A 179 16.58 -8.76 -2.90
C GLN A 179 15.65 -7.81 -2.13
N SER A 180 16.02 -6.53 -2.01
CA SER A 180 15.31 -5.56 -1.15
C SER A 180 14.42 -4.62 -1.98
N ALA A 181 14.81 -4.33 -3.22
CA ALA A 181 14.06 -3.51 -4.15
C ALA A 181 12.93 -4.31 -4.81
N ASN A 182 11.70 -3.82 -4.66
CA ASN A 182 10.64 -4.09 -5.63
C ASN A 182 10.91 -3.24 -6.88
N ILE A 183 10.61 -3.78 -8.06
CA ILE A 183 10.69 -3.01 -9.31
C ILE A 183 9.33 -2.93 -9.98
N SER A 184 9.03 -1.79 -10.62
CA SER A 184 7.78 -1.61 -11.34
C SER A 184 7.96 -0.80 -12.61
N ILE A 185 7.28 -1.21 -13.67
CA ILE A 185 7.21 -0.45 -14.92
C ILE A 185 6.02 0.51 -14.82
N LEU A 186 6.26 1.78 -15.17
CA LEU A 186 5.26 2.83 -15.23
C LEU A 186 4.67 2.86 -16.64
N PHE A 187 3.58 2.12 -16.84
CA PHE A 187 2.86 2.04 -18.11
C PHE A 187 1.95 3.27 -18.27
N ASP A 188 2.07 3.95 -19.41
CA ASP A 188 1.12 4.97 -19.83
C ASP A 188 -0.01 4.36 -20.69
N ASP A 189 -1.08 5.13 -20.89
CA ASP A 189 -2.24 4.68 -21.67
C ASP A 189 -1.88 4.43 -23.14
N THR A 190 -0.89 5.13 -23.69
CA THR A 190 -0.45 4.96 -25.08
C THR A 190 0.21 3.60 -25.28
N PHE A 191 1.07 3.17 -24.36
CA PHE A 191 1.67 1.85 -24.37
C PHE A 191 0.60 0.77 -24.27
N MET A 192 -0.32 0.88 -23.30
CA MET A 192 -1.36 -0.12 -23.10
C MET A 192 -2.32 -0.23 -24.30
N LYS A 193 -2.61 0.88 -24.98
CA LYS A 193 -3.35 0.88 -26.25
C LYS A 193 -2.55 0.23 -27.38
N ALA A 194 -1.24 0.49 -27.48
CA ALA A 194 -0.38 -0.16 -28.46
C ALA A 194 -0.34 -1.68 -28.28
N VAL A 195 -0.29 -2.17 -27.03
CA VAL A 195 -0.42 -3.60 -26.71
C VAL A 195 -1.75 -4.17 -27.23
N ALA A 196 -2.86 -3.48 -26.98
CA ALA A 196 -4.19 -3.95 -27.38
C ALA A 196 -4.37 -3.98 -28.91
N LEU A 197 -3.67 -3.09 -29.63
CA LEU A 197 -3.75 -2.96 -31.09
C LEU A 197 -2.67 -3.75 -31.84
N GLY A 198 -1.70 -4.36 -31.14
CA GLY A 198 -0.53 -4.98 -31.79
C GLY A 198 0.34 -3.96 -32.53
N ALA A 199 0.44 -2.74 -32.02
CA ALA A 199 1.18 -1.64 -32.63
C ALA A 199 2.59 -1.50 -32.05
N THR A 200 3.46 -0.79 -32.78
CA THR A 200 4.75 -0.37 -32.23
C THR A 200 4.58 0.77 -31.23
N TYR A 201 5.56 0.89 -30.34
CA TYR A 201 5.65 1.92 -29.33
C TYR A 201 7.05 2.54 -29.34
N ARG A 202 7.11 3.87 -29.30
CA ARG A 202 8.36 4.60 -29.42
C ARG A 202 9.00 4.84 -28.07
N LEU A 203 10.16 4.25 -27.86
CA LEU A 203 11.04 4.53 -26.74
C LEU A 203 11.93 5.72 -27.07
N ARG A 204 12.19 6.61 -26.10
CA ARG A 204 12.91 7.87 -26.33
C ARG A 204 13.62 8.40 -25.09
N PHE A 205 14.74 9.07 -25.31
CA PHE A 205 15.44 9.83 -24.28
C PHE A 205 16.22 10.99 -24.89
N ASN A 206 16.19 12.15 -24.26
CA ASN A 206 17.01 13.31 -24.63
C ASN A 206 18.09 13.53 -23.57
N VAL A 207 19.36 13.47 -23.97
CA VAL A 207 20.50 13.68 -23.07
C VAL A 207 20.93 15.13 -23.14
N ASP A 208 20.42 15.96 -22.23
CA ASP A 208 20.63 17.42 -22.24
C ASP A 208 22.10 17.82 -22.31
N SER A 209 22.96 17.13 -21.55
CA SER A 209 24.40 17.44 -21.46
C SER A 209 25.19 17.21 -22.77
N THR A 210 24.70 16.35 -23.66
CA THR A 210 25.37 16.01 -24.93
C THR A 210 24.56 16.44 -26.15
N GLY A 211 23.28 16.78 -25.99
CA GLY A 211 22.32 17.00 -27.07
C GLY A 211 21.90 15.72 -27.78
N GLU A 212 22.33 14.55 -27.31
CA GLU A 212 22.03 13.25 -27.92
C GLU A 212 20.53 12.95 -27.78
N ARG A 213 19.90 12.57 -28.90
CA ARG A 213 18.50 12.15 -28.95
C ARG A 213 18.46 10.67 -29.30
N ILE A 214 18.00 9.86 -28.37
CA ILE A 214 17.92 8.41 -28.48
C ILE A 214 16.46 8.07 -28.73
N ALA A 215 16.18 7.31 -29.78
CA ALA A 215 14.85 6.78 -30.05
C ALA A 215 14.94 5.40 -30.67
N ARG A 216 14.02 4.50 -30.28
CA ARG A 216 13.87 3.17 -30.87
C ARG A 216 12.40 2.76 -30.87
N GLU A 217 12.00 1.98 -31.86
CA GLU A 217 10.68 1.37 -31.89
C GLU A 217 10.72 0.04 -31.13
N LEU A 218 9.62 -0.29 -30.47
CA LEU A 218 9.40 -1.51 -29.70
C LEU A 218 8.08 -2.12 -30.16
N ASP A 219 8.02 -3.43 -30.40
CA ASP A 219 6.74 -4.12 -30.51
C ASP A 219 6.10 -4.21 -29.11
N ALA A 220 5.01 -3.47 -28.90
CA ALA A 220 4.39 -3.36 -27.58
C ALA A 220 3.79 -4.68 -27.12
N ALA A 221 3.16 -5.43 -28.03
CA ALA A 221 2.51 -6.70 -27.71
C ALA A 221 3.54 -7.78 -27.37
N ASP A 222 4.63 -7.86 -28.13
CA ASP A 222 5.74 -8.77 -27.82
C ASP A 222 6.41 -8.42 -26.48
N PHE A 223 6.70 -7.14 -26.23
CA PHE A 223 7.26 -6.72 -24.94
C PHE A 223 6.32 -7.08 -23.79
N PHE A 224 5.02 -6.84 -23.93
CA PHE A 224 4.05 -7.13 -22.88
C PHE A 224 3.90 -8.65 -22.62
N ARG A 225 4.06 -9.48 -23.66
CA ARG A 225 4.18 -10.94 -23.51
C ARG A 225 5.41 -11.32 -22.68
N ARG A 226 6.58 -10.76 -22.99
CA ARG A 226 7.83 -11.00 -22.22
C ARG A 226 7.76 -10.46 -20.79
N PHE A 227 7.03 -9.36 -20.57
CA PHE A 227 6.68 -8.87 -19.23
C PHE A 227 5.84 -9.90 -18.46
N GLY A 228 4.84 -10.52 -19.11
CA GLY A 228 4.06 -11.62 -18.54
C GLY A 228 4.92 -12.85 -18.20
N GLU A 229 5.87 -13.21 -19.06
CA GLU A 229 6.81 -14.32 -18.83
C GLU A 229 7.73 -14.05 -17.64
N SER A 230 8.29 -12.84 -17.54
CA SER A 230 9.07 -12.44 -16.37
C SER A 230 8.24 -12.55 -15.09
N ASN A 231 6.98 -12.11 -15.12
CA ASN A 231 6.09 -12.22 -13.97
C ASN A 231 5.74 -13.67 -13.61
N ARG A 232 5.61 -14.56 -14.60
CA ARG A 232 5.42 -15.99 -14.35
C ARG A 232 6.58 -16.59 -13.59
N ASP A 233 7.80 -16.25 -14.02
CA ASP A 233 9.01 -16.91 -13.56
C ASP A 233 9.57 -16.26 -12.27
N TYR A 234 9.40 -14.94 -12.10
CA TYR A 234 9.98 -14.13 -11.03
C TYR A 234 8.99 -13.27 -10.22
N ALA A 235 7.70 -13.23 -10.60
CA ALA A 235 6.68 -12.38 -9.96
C ALA A 235 7.01 -10.88 -9.94
N GLU A 236 7.86 -10.43 -10.87
CA GLU A 236 8.31 -9.05 -11.06
C GLU A 236 8.68 -8.81 -12.54
N PRO A 237 8.71 -7.54 -13.02
CA PRO A 237 8.30 -6.32 -12.33
C PRO A 237 6.78 -6.20 -12.15
N GLY A 238 6.35 -5.40 -11.17
CA GLY A 238 4.96 -4.97 -11.03
C GLY A 238 4.57 -3.93 -12.10
N ALA A 239 3.28 -3.63 -12.20
CA ALA A 239 2.75 -2.61 -13.12
C ALA A 239 2.15 -1.44 -12.35
N ILE A 240 2.53 -0.22 -12.73
CA ILE A 240 1.90 1.04 -12.30
C ILE A 240 1.31 1.71 -13.54
N PHE A 241 0.02 2.01 -13.53
CA PHE A 241 -0.67 2.69 -14.62
C PHE A 241 -0.62 4.20 -14.38
N ILE A 242 0.45 4.85 -14.85
CA ILE A 242 0.86 6.17 -14.37
C ILE A 242 -0.13 7.28 -14.73
N ASP A 243 -0.83 7.15 -15.86
CA ASP A 243 -1.86 8.12 -16.26
C ASP A 243 -3.09 8.04 -15.36
N ARG A 244 -3.49 6.83 -14.95
CA ARG A 244 -4.56 6.63 -13.96
C ARG A 244 -4.17 7.19 -12.59
N VAL A 245 -2.92 6.96 -12.16
CA VAL A 245 -2.37 7.53 -10.91
C VAL A 245 -2.47 9.06 -10.93
N ARG A 246 -2.02 9.69 -12.02
CA ARG A 246 -1.97 11.16 -12.15
C ARG A 246 -3.35 11.80 -12.33
N SER A 247 -4.29 11.13 -12.97
CA SER A 247 -5.63 11.67 -13.27
C SER A 247 -6.65 11.46 -12.14
N TRP A 248 -6.53 10.38 -11.35
CA TRP A 248 -7.56 9.97 -10.38
C TRP A 248 -7.13 10.15 -8.92
N ASN A 249 -6.78 11.38 -8.52
CA ASN A 249 -6.45 11.75 -7.14
C ASN A 249 -6.98 13.16 -6.83
N LEU A 250 -6.99 13.58 -5.56
CA LEU A 250 -7.58 14.88 -5.15
C LEU A 250 -6.84 16.10 -5.73
N LEU A 251 -5.56 15.97 -6.07
CA LEU A 251 -4.71 17.04 -6.57
C LEU A 251 -4.45 16.95 -8.08
N SER A 252 -5.16 16.10 -8.82
CA SER A 252 -4.87 15.84 -10.24
C SER A 252 -5.10 17.04 -11.16
N ALA A 253 -5.87 18.03 -10.70
CA ALA A 253 -6.08 19.29 -11.40
C ALA A 253 -5.03 20.38 -11.05
N ASP A 254 -4.13 20.13 -10.10
CA ASP A 254 -3.06 21.06 -9.75
C ASP A 254 -1.80 20.81 -10.59
N PRO A 255 -1.41 21.75 -11.48
CA PRO A 255 -0.23 21.57 -12.34
C PRO A 255 1.11 21.53 -11.57
N GLU A 256 1.13 21.98 -10.31
CA GLU A 256 2.31 21.92 -9.45
C GLU A 256 2.48 20.56 -8.75
N TYR A 257 1.42 19.76 -8.66
CA TYR A 257 1.49 18.45 -8.00
C TYR A 257 1.81 17.34 -8.99
N ARG A 258 3.06 16.89 -8.98
CA ARG A 258 3.58 15.89 -9.93
C ARG A 258 3.94 14.58 -9.23
N ILE A 259 3.24 13.51 -9.60
CA ILE A 259 3.54 12.15 -9.16
C ILE A 259 4.45 11.47 -10.19
N GLU A 260 5.59 10.96 -9.72
CA GLU A 260 6.58 10.25 -10.56
C GLU A 260 6.65 8.76 -10.26
N VAL A 261 6.30 8.33 -9.04
CA VAL A 261 6.39 6.93 -8.59
C VAL A 261 5.58 6.69 -7.32
N ALA A 262 5.40 5.42 -6.97
CA ALA A 262 4.84 5.01 -5.68
C ALA A 262 5.92 4.76 -4.61
N ASN A 263 5.50 4.65 -3.37
CA ASN A 263 6.27 4.05 -2.27
C ASN A 263 6.49 2.52 -2.48
N PRO A 264 7.22 1.82 -1.58
CA PRO A 264 7.57 0.40 -1.75
C PRO A 264 6.44 -0.59 -2.02
N CYS A 265 5.25 -0.34 -1.46
CA CYS A 265 4.12 -1.27 -1.52
C CYS A 265 3.02 -0.84 -2.51
N GLY A 266 3.20 0.28 -3.23
CA GLY A 266 2.30 0.72 -4.30
C GLY A 266 0.99 1.37 -3.84
N GLU A 267 0.80 1.60 -2.53
CA GLU A 267 -0.40 2.20 -1.96
C GLU A 267 -0.32 3.74 -1.87
N PHE A 268 0.87 4.32 -1.82
CA PHE A 268 1.05 5.76 -1.68
C PHE A 268 1.75 6.35 -2.89
N PHE A 269 1.11 7.35 -3.48
CA PHE A 269 1.60 8.09 -4.64
C PHE A 269 1.65 9.57 -4.29
N GLY A 270 2.87 10.10 -4.17
CA GLY A 270 3.08 11.49 -3.82
C GLY A 270 4.09 12.18 -4.73
N ASN A 271 4.17 13.51 -4.62
CA ASN A 271 5.24 14.26 -5.26
C ASN A 271 6.58 14.07 -4.53
N ALA A 272 7.65 14.60 -5.09
CA ALA A 272 8.97 14.51 -4.49
C ALA A 272 8.97 14.99 -3.03
N TYR A 273 9.64 14.21 -2.17
CA TYR A 273 9.77 14.39 -0.73
C TYR A 273 8.51 14.19 0.10
N SER A 274 7.40 13.79 -0.52
CA SER A 274 6.19 13.42 0.21
C SER A 274 6.43 12.27 1.17
N ALA A 275 5.70 12.32 2.28
CA ALA A 275 5.61 11.24 3.24
C ALA A 275 4.16 11.05 3.65
N CYS A 276 3.79 9.81 4.00
CA CYS A 276 2.43 9.47 4.38
C CYS A 276 2.36 8.82 5.76
N ASN A 277 1.47 9.36 6.59
CA ASN A 277 1.01 8.70 7.80
C ASN A 277 -0.18 7.80 7.43
N LEU A 278 0.07 6.50 7.47
CA LEU A 278 -0.95 5.49 7.18
C LEU A 278 -1.78 5.20 8.42
N GLY A 279 -3.02 4.76 8.25
CA GLY A 279 -3.86 4.18 9.30
C GLY A 279 -4.81 3.16 8.70
N SER A 280 -5.38 2.26 9.50
CA SER A 280 -6.28 1.24 8.97
C SER A 280 -7.41 0.91 9.94
N LEU A 281 -8.64 0.86 9.42
CA LEU A 281 -9.85 0.49 10.13
C LEU A 281 -10.14 -1.00 10.01
N ASN A 282 -10.61 -1.61 11.09
CA ASN A 282 -11.05 -3.00 11.10
C ASN A 282 -12.50 -3.11 10.65
N ILE A 283 -12.75 -3.57 9.41
CA ILE A 283 -14.13 -3.70 8.91
C ILE A 283 -14.91 -4.80 9.64
N TYR A 284 -14.23 -5.84 10.13
CA TYR A 284 -14.88 -6.91 10.89
C TYR A 284 -15.50 -6.40 12.20
N SER A 285 -14.84 -5.44 12.87
CA SER A 285 -15.35 -4.82 14.11
C SER A 285 -16.67 -4.06 13.93
N LEU A 286 -17.03 -3.75 12.69
CA LEU A 286 -18.21 -2.96 12.33
C LEU A 286 -19.41 -3.85 11.96
N ILE A 287 -19.29 -5.18 12.03
CA ILE A 287 -20.38 -6.10 11.68
C ILE A 287 -21.27 -6.36 12.90
N ARG A 288 -22.54 -5.97 12.81
CA ARG A 288 -23.57 -6.32 13.80
C ARG A 288 -24.05 -7.74 13.55
N ARG A 289 -24.33 -8.46 14.64
CA ARG A 289 -24.89 -9.84 14.61
C ARG A 289 -24.13 -10.77 13.64
N PRO A 290 -22.78 -10.83 13.71
CA PRO A 290 -21.98 -11.57 12.74
C PRO A 290 -22.37 -13.05 12.71
N PHE A 291 -22.31 -13.67 11.54
CA PHE A 291 -22.68 -15.07 11.27
C PHE A 291 -24.17 -15.40 11.50
N THR A 292 -25.06 -14.43 11.31
CA THR A 292 -26.52 -14.62 11.25
C THR A 292 -27.04 -14.12 9.91
N GLU A 293 -28.30 -14.45 9.58
CA GLU A 293 -28.97 -13.89 8.41
C GLU A 293 -29.23 -12.37 8.53
N GLN A 294 -29.21 -11.84 9.77
CA GLN A 294 -29.34 -10.41 10.08
C GLN A 294 -27.97 -9.73 10.25
N ALA A 295 -26.89 -10.36 9.79
CA ALA A 295 -25.56 -9.76 9.81
C ALA A 295 -25.52 -8.58 8.85
N GLU A 296 -25.05 -7.43 9.35
CA GLU A 296 -25.00 -6.20 8.56
C GLU A 296 -23.86 -5.28 9.03
N LEU A 297 -23.46 -4.35 8.16
CA LEU A 297 -22.52 -3.31 8.49
C LEU A 297 -23.19 -2.21 9.32
N ASP A 298 -22.58 -1.84 10.43
CA ASP A 298 -22.93 -0.65 11.20
C ASP A 298 -22.42 0.61 10.49
N ALA A 299 -23.25 1.22 9.66
CA ALA A 299 -22.87 2.41 8.90
C ALA A 299 -22.61 3.64 9.78
N ASP A 300 -23.33 3.79 10.91
CA ASP A 300 -23.12 4.89 11.84
C ASP A 300 -21.78 4.76 12.56
N LEU A 301 -21.47 3.55 13.05
CA LEU A 301 -20.18 3.27 13.66
C LEU A 301 -19.04 3.39 12.65
N LEU A 302 -19.23 2.98 11.40
CA LEU A 302 -18.25 3.20 10.33
C LEU A 302 -17.95 4.69 10.19
N ARG A 303 -18.97 5.55 10.12
CA ARG A 303 -18.78 7.01 10.00
C ARG A 303 -18.02 7.59 11.19
N GLU A 304 -18.38 7.18 12.40
CA GLU A 304 -17.69 7.61 13.62
C GLU A 304 -16.21 7.20 13.60
N ARG A 305 -15.92 5.95 13.24
CA ARG A 305 -14.55 5.41 13.21
C ARG A 305 -13.71 6.04 12.10
N VAL A 306 -14.29 6.32 10.93
CA VAL A 306 -13.59 7.07 9.86
C VAL A 306 -13.25 8.49 10.32
N ALA A 307 -14.19 9.19 10.96
CA ALA A 307 -13.93 10.54 11.47
C ALA A 307 -12.77 10.54 12.49
N LEU A 308 -12.83 9.64 13.48
CA LEU A 308 -11.78 9.48 14.49
C LEU A 308 -10.42 9.17 13.85
N ALA A 309 -10.39 8.28 12.85
CA ALA A 309 -9.15 7.90 12.17
C ALA A 309 -8.54 9.05 11.37
N VAL A 310 -9.34 9.83 10.64
CA VAL A 310 -8.87 11.01 9.90
C VAL A 310 -8.33 12.08 10.86
N GLU A 311 -9.05 12.37 11.94
CA GLU A 311 -8.58 13.27 13.00
C GLU A 311 -7.25 12.80 13.59
N ALA A 312 -7.13 11.50 13.87
CA ALA A 312 -5.92 10.91 14.43
C ALA A 312 -4.73 11.03 13.49
N LEU A 313 -4.92 10.74 12.21
CA LEU A 313 -3.86 10.87 11.22
C LEU A 313 -3.45 12.33 11.01
N ASP A 314 -4.39 13.29 11.07
CA ASP A 314 -4.08 14.73 11.05
C ASP A 314 -3.27 15.16 12.29
N ALA A 315 -3.64 14.69 13.48
CA ALA A 315 -2.88 14.98 14.71
C ALA A 315 -1.47 14.34 14.71
N ILE A 316 -1.33 13.14 14.12
CA ILE A 316 -0.03 12.49 13.96
C ILE A 316 0.89 13.29 13.04
N ILE A 317 0.36 14.01 12.04
CA ILE A 317 1.16 14.94 11.23
C ILE A 317 1.78 16.02 12.11
N ASP A 318 0.99 16.64 12.98
CA ASP A 318 1.47 17.73 13.85
C ASP A 318 2.53 17.23 14.84
N TYR A 319 2.31 16.07 15.46
CA TYR A 319 3.30 15.45 16.33
C TYR A 319 4.59 15.07 15.59
N GLY A 320 4.45 14.48 14.39
CA GLY A 320 5.51 13.84 13.62
C GLY A 320 6.26 14.75 12.65
N CYS A 321 5.84 16.00 12.46
CA CYS A 321 6.47 16.92 11.50
C CYS A 321 7.97 17.09 11.77
N GLU A 322 8.37 17.40 13.00
CA GLU A 322 9.78 17.56 13.35
C GLU A 322 10.57 16.23 13.38
N LEU A 323 9.86 15.09 13.35
CA LEU A 323 10.46 13.76 13.32
C LEU A 323 10.75 13.28 11.89
N GLN A 324 10.42 14.07 10.86
CA GLN A 324 10.72 13.69 9.48
C GLN A 324 12.23 13.73 9.20
N PRO A 325 12.79 12.77 8.45
CA PRO A 325 14.23 12.60 8.32
C PRO A 325 14.95 13.78 7.64
N LEU A 326 14.36 14.32 6.57
CA LEU A 326 14.93 15.40 5.75
C LEU A 326 14.16 16.72 5.93
N ALA A 327 14.83 17.85 5.72
CA ALA A 327 14.20 19.16 5.77
C ALA A 327 13.12 19.30 4.68
N GLU A 328 13.35 18.71 3.52
CA GLU A 328 12.43 18.63 2.39
C GLU A 328 11.17 17.84 2.77
N ASN A 329 11.32 16.74 3.51
CA ASN A 329 10.18 15.98 4.01
C ASN A 329 9.36 16.81 5.01
N ARG A 330 10.02 17.53 5.93
CA ARG A 330 9.33 18.43 6.88
C ARG A 330 8.47 19.47 6.15
N ARG A 331 9.07 20.15 5.15
CA ARG A 331 8.35 21.13 4.32
C ARG A 331 7.18 20.50 3.57
N ASN A 332 7.38 19.36 2.92
CA ASN A 332 6.33 18.71 2.14
C ASN A 332 5.17 18.23 3.02
N VAL A 333 5.46 17.56 4.14
CA VAL A 333 4.45 17.09 5.10
C VAL A 333 3.64 18.25 5.66
N HIS A 334 4.28 19.38 5.96
CA HIS A 334 3.59 20.60 6.35
C HIS A 334 2.68 21.13 5.23
N ASP A 335 3.22 21.25 4.01
CA ASP A 335 2.55 21.88 2.86
C ASP A 335 1.31 21.12 2.36
N TYR A 336 1.35 19.79 2.44
CA TYR A 336 0.31 18.91 1.87
C TYR A 336 -0.50 18.16 2.93
N ARG A 337 0.04 17.91 4.12
CA ARG A 337 -0.64 17.21 5.21
C ARG A 337 -1.28 15.87 4.78
N GLN A 338 -0.54 15.07 4.02
CA GLN A 338 -1.04 13.83 3.42
C GLN A 338 -1.28 12.75 4.48
N ILE A 339 -2.47 12.16 4.43
CA ILE A 339 -2.81 10.96 5.20
C ILE A 339 -3.22 9.83 4.25
N GLY A 340 -3.20 8.61 4.78
CA GLY A 340 -3.58 7.41 4.05
C GLY A 340 -4.36 6.44 4.93
N LEU A 341 -5.68 6.66 5.01
CA LEU A 341 -6.60 5.76 5.68
C LEU A 341 -6.95 4.57 4.78
N GLY A 342 -6.66 3.37 5.26
CA GLY A 342 -7.02 2.11 4.64
C GLY A 342 -7.89 1.26 5.55
N VAL A 343 -7.92 -0.04 5.27
CA VAL A 343 -8.70 -1.02 6.02
C VAL A 343 -7.89 -2.27 6.29
N PHE A 344 -8.35 -3.09 7.22
CA PHE A 344 -7.98 -4.49 7.38
C PHE A 344 -9.22 -5.29 7.85
N GLY A 345 -9.12 -6.62 7.90
CA GLY A 345 -10.24 -7.48 8.27
C GLY A 345 -11.40 -7.47 7.27
N LEU A 346 -11.14 -7.08 6.01
CA LEU A 346 -12.19 -7.04 4.97
C LEU A 346 -12.69 -8.44 4.62
N ALA A 347 -11.79 -9.43 4.48
CA ALA A 347 -12.17 -10.81 4.23
C ALA A 347 -12.90 -11.40 5.43
N ASP A 348 -12.47 -11.06 6.64
CA ASP A 348 -13.14 -11.47 7.88
C ASP A 348 -14.58 -10.93 7.95
N ALA A 349 -14.78 -9.66 7.58
CA ALA A 349 -16.11 -9.05 7.54
C ALA A 349 -17.03 -9.75 6.54
N LEU A 350 -16.52 -10.12 5.36
CA LEU A 350 -17.30 -10.88 4.37
C LEU A 350 -17.71 -12.26 4.89
N ILE A 351 -16.81 -12.97 5.60
CA ILE A 351 -17.15 -14.23 6.27
C ILE A 351 -18.21 -14.01 7.36
N ALA A 352 -18.11 -12.92 8.13
CA ALA A 352 -19.10 -12.54 9.11
C ALA A 352 -20.49 -12.30 8.51
N LEU A 353 -20.55 -11.83 7.26
CA LEU A 353 -21.78 -11.58 6.52
C LEU A 353 -22.26 -12.79 5.72
N GLY A 354 -21.52 -13.91 5.69
CA GLY A 354 -21.84 -15.05 4.83
C GLY A 354 -21.62 -14.80 3.34
N ILE A 355 -20.77 -13.83 2.98
CA ILE A 355 -20.53 -13.40 1.60
C ILE A 355 -19.21 -13.98 1.09
N ARG A 356 -19.24 -14.61 -0.09
CA ARG A 356 -18.03 -15.14 -0.75
C ARG A 356 -17.18 -14.01 -1.32
N TYR A 357 -15.91 -13.94 -0.93
CA TYR A 357 -14.94 -13.00 -1.49
C TYR A 357 -14.83 -13.13 -3.02
N GLY A 358 -14.74 -12.02 -3.74
CA GLY A 358 -14.63 -11.97 -5.20
C GLY A 358 -15.97 -12.13 -5.94
N GLY A 359 -17.02 -12.58 -5.26
CA GLY A 359 -18.36 -12.67 -5.86
C GLY A 359 -19.01 -11.28 -6.07
N PRO A 360 -20.05 -11.18 -6.92
CA PRO A 360 -20.75 -9.92 -7.20
C PRO A 360 -21.26 -9.19 -5.95
N THR A 361 -21.79 -9.94 -4.97
CA THR A 361 -22.25 -9.37 -3.69
C THR A 361 -21.10 -8.77 -2.88
N ALA A 362 -19.92 -9.40 -2.86
CA ALA A 362 -18.73 -8.87 -2.18
C ALA A 362 -18.22 -7.59 -2.85
N ILE A 363 -18.21 -7.57 -4.18
CA ILE A 363 -17.82 -6.40 -4.98
C ILE A 363 -18.75 -5.23 -4.69
N SER A 364 -20.07 -5.44 -4.75
CA SER A 364 -21.08 -4.42 -4.42
C SER A 364 -20.97 -3.93 -2.97
N PHE A 365 -20.77 -4.84 -2.02
CA PHE A 365 -20.55 -4.49 -0.62
C PHE A 365 -19.31 -3.60 -0.45
N CYS A 366 -18.18 -3.97 -1.04
CA CYS A 366 -16.94 -3.19 -0.91
C CYS A 366 -17.05 -1.83 -1.58
N GLY A 367 -17.73 -1.73 -2.73
CA GLY A 367 -18.04 -0.45 -3.35
C GLY A 367 -18.80 0.49 -2.42
N ARG A 368 -19.85 0.00 -1.74
CA ARG A 368 -20.63 0.80 -0.78
C ARG A 368 -19.82 1.20 0.45
N VAL A 369 -19.05 0.28 1.02
CA VAL A 369 -18.19 0.53 2.19
C VAL A 369 -17.16 1.62 1.88
N PHE A 370 -16.45 1.50 0.76
CA PHE A 370 -15.40 2.45 0.41
C PHE A 370 -15.95 3.80 -0.07
N LEU A 371 -17.13 3.84 -0.69
CA LEU A 371 -17.83 5.10 -0.92
C LEU A 371 -18.11 5.81 0.41
N GLU A 372 -18.69 5.12 1.39
CA GLU A 372 -18.99 5.71 2.71
C GLU A 372 -17.73 6.20 3.43
N ILE A 373 -16.65 5.40 3.40
CA ILE A 373 -15.34 5.80 3.96
C ILE A 373 -14.84 7.08 3.27
N PHE A 374 -14.90 7.15 1.94
CA PHE A 374 -14.40 8.30 1.19
C PHE A 374 -15.22 9.56 1.47
N LEU A 375 -16.55 9.47 1.44
CA LEU A 375 -17.44 10.59 1.75
C LEU A 375 -17.22 11.10 3.17
N GLN A 376 -17.12 10.20 4.15
CA GLN A 376 -16.90 10.60 5.53
C GLN A 376 -15.49 11.17 5.76
N ALA A 377 -14.47 10.67 5.07
CA ALA A 377 -13.13 11.24 5.12
C ALA A 377 -13.09 12.66 4.53
N LEU A 378 -13.77 12.90 3.40
CA LEU A 378 -13.92 14.22 2.80
C LEU A 378 -14.65 15.19 3.74
N ARG A 379 -15.78 14.78 4.31
CA ARG A 379 -16.55 15.57 5.29
C ARG A 379 -15.70 15.92 6.51
N THR A 380 -14.95 14.96 7.03
CA THR A 380 -14.08 15.16 8.19
C THR A 380 -12.92 16.11 7.87
N SER A 381 -12.25 15.93 6.74
CA SER A 381 -11.14 16.80 6.34
C SER A 381 -11.61 18.22 5.99
N ASN A 382 -12.79 18.39 5.40
CA ASN A 382 -13.43 19.69 5.18
C ASN A 382 -13.78 20.37 6.51
N ARG A 383 -14.36 19.64 7.47
CA ARG A 383 -14.63 20.16 8.81
C ARG A 383 -13.34 20.60 9.52
N LEU A 384 -12.29 19.78 9.49
CA LEU A 384 -10.99 20.15 10.03
C LEU A 384 -10.40 21.38 9.33
N ALA A 385 -10.65 21.56 8.03
CA ALA A 385 -10.23 22.76 7.31
C ALA A 385 -10.91 24.03 7.85
N ARG A 386 -12.20 23.93 8.22
CA ARG A 386 -12.96 25.04 8.83
C ARG A 386 -12.47 25.37 10.23
N GLU A 387 -12.11 24.36 11.00
CA GLU A 387 -11.68 24.50 12.40
C GLU A 387 -10.21 24.95 12.52
N LYS A 388 -9.33 24.41 11.67
CA LYS A 388 -7.87 24.53 11.80
C LYS A 388 -7.16 25.14 10.58
N GLY A 389 -7.91 25.48 9.53
CA GLY A 389 -7.38 25.90 8.23
C GLY A 389 -7.09 24.72 7.29
N THR A 390 -7.03 24.98 5.99
CA THR A 390 -6.68 23.99 4.96
C THR A 390 -5.22 23.53 5.08
N PHE A 391 -4.81 22.51 4.31
CA PHE A 391 -3.37 22.34 4.05
C PHE A 391 -2.84 23.59 3.30
N PRO A 392 -1.57 24.01 3.53
CA PRO A 392 -1.02 25.25 2.98
C PRO A 392 -1.07 25.38 1.45
N ARG A 393 -0.90 24.27 0.72
CA ARG A 393 -0.97 24.24 -0.76
C ARG A 393 -2.39 24.08 -1.31
N CYS A 394 -3.43 24.16 -0.47
CA CYS A 394 -4.80 23.92 -0.88
C CYS A 394 -5.30 25.00 -1.86
N ARG A 395 -5.77 24.54 -3.02
CA ARG A 395 -6.44 25.37 -4.03
C ARG A 395 -7.86 24.82 -4.23
N PRO A 396 -8.85 25.26 -3.45
CA PRO A 396 -10.20 24.68 -3.46
C PRO A 396 -10.85 24.61 -4.85
N ASP A 397 -10.65 25.63 -5.68
CA ASP A 397 -11.16 25.65 -7.07
C ASP A 397 -10.52 24.58 -7.97
N LEU A 398 -9.28 24.16 -7.69
CA LEU A 398 -8.63 23.05 -8.41
C LEU A 398 -9.07 21.71 -7.83
N LEU A 399 -9.20 21.58 -6.51
CA LEU A 399 -9.70 20.35 -5.88
C LEU A 399 -11.02 19.90 -6.52
N VAL A 400 -12.01 20.80 -6.57
CA VAL A 400 -13.33 20.43 -7.10
C VAL A 400 -13.31 20.11 -8.60
N ARG A 401 -12.25 20.44 -9.35
CA ARG A 401 -12.07 20.04 -10.76
C ARG A 401 -11.45 18.66 -10.92
N ALA A 402 -10.89 18.08 -9.85
CA ALA A 402 -10.30 16.74 -9.91
C ALA A 402 -11.38 15.71 -10.31
N PRO A 403 -11.11 14.82 -11.29
CA PRO A 403 -12.08 13.82 -11.77
C PRO A 403 -12.70 12.97 -10.66
N ILE A 404 -11.93 12.61 -9.62
CA ILE A 404 -12.44 11.82 -8.49
C ILE A 404 -13.51 12.57 -7.66
N LEU A 405 -13.44 13.90 -7.57
CA LEU A 405 -14.48 14.70 -6.90
C LEU A 405 -15.63 15.02 -7.85
N GLN A 406 -15.33 15.31 -9.12
CA GLN A 406 -16.34 15.49 -10.16
C GLN A 406 -17.25 14.26 -10.31
N PHE A 407 -16.70 13.06 -10.11
CA PHE A 407 -17.46 11.81 -10.08
C PHE A 407 -18.56 11.80 -9.02
N LEU A 408 -18.39 12.54 -7.91
CA LEU A 408 -19.37 12.65 -6.83
C LEU A 408 -20.37 13.78 -7.04
N GLN A 409 -20.18 14.66 -8.04
CA GLN A 409 -20.92 15.92 -8.14
C GLN A 409 -22.44 15.75 -8.18
N SER A 410 -22.94 14.75 -8.92
CA SER A 410 -24.38 14.50 -9.03
C SER A 410 -24.98 13.93 -7.75
N ALA A 411 -24.21 13.14 -7.00
CA ALA A 411 -24.68 12.46 -5.79
C ALA A 411 -24.51 13.33 -4.52
N GLU A 412 -23.46 14.14 -4.48
CA GLU A 412 -23.03 14.89 -3.29
C GLU A 412 -22.72 16.38 -3.63
N PRO A 413 -23.65 17.12 -4.26
CA PRO A 413 -23.40 18.49 -4.71
C PRO A 413 -23.06 19.45 -3.56
N ASN A 414 -23.69 19.26 -2.40
CA ASN A 414 -23.45 20.08 -1.21
C ASN A 414 -22.04 19.86 -0.64
N LEU A 415 -21.55 18.61 -0.63
CA LEU A 415 -20.18 18.32 -0.20
C LEU A 415 -19.16 19.00 -1.11
N LEU A 416 -19.37 18.98 -2.43
CA LEU A 416 -18.50 19.68 -3.37
C LEU A 416 -18.56 21.21 -3.18
N ALA A 417 -19.75 21.77 -2.92
CA ALA A 417 -19.89 23.19 -2.61
C ALA A 417 -19.13 23.57 -1.33
N ASP A 418 -19.20 22.74 -0.29
CA ASP A 418 -18.47 22.93 0.96
C ASP A 418 -16.95 22.80 0.77
N ILE A 419 -16.50 21.83 -0.03
CA ILE A 419 -15.07 21.69 -0.39
C ILE A 419 -14.61 22.90 -1.19
N ARG A 420 -15.42 23.42 -2.12
CA ARG A 420 -15.08 24.64 -2.86
C ARG A 420 -14.93 25.85 -1.94
N ARG A 421 -15.82 25.97 -0.96
CA ARG A 421 -15.88 27.11 -0.06
C ARG A 421 -14.79 27.09 1.02
N PHE A 422 -14.53 25.91 1.59
CA PHE A 422 -13.68 25.77 2.78
C PHE A 422 -12.41 24.95 2.55
N GLY A 423 -12.26 24.31 1.39
CA GLY A 423 -11.13 23.44 1.08
C GLY A 423 -11.12 22.15 1.88
N LEU A 424 -9.93 21.54 1.97
CA LEU A 424 -9.68 20.33 2.76
C LEU A 424 -8.46 20.55 3.66
N ARG A 425 -8.42 19.85 4.80
CA ARG A 425 -7.27 19.86 5.73
C ARG A 425 -6.10 19.04 5.20
N ASN A 426 -6.38 18.03 4.38
CA ASN A 426 -5.41 17.04 3.92
C ASN A 426 -5.43 16.95 2.39
N ALA A 427 -4.25 16.91 1.75
CA ALA A 427 -4.12 16.78 0.30
C ALA A 427 -4.46 15.37 -0.22
N SER A 428 -4.40 14.37 0.65
CA SER A 428 -4.84 13.01 0.36
C SER A 428 -5.48 12.37 1.58
N LEU A 429 -6.38 11.41 1.37
CA LEU A 429 -7.21 10.85 2.43
C LEU A 429 -7.06 9.34 2.57
N LEU A 430 -7.25 8.59 1.50
CA LEU A 430 -7.33 7.13 1.52
C LEU A 430 -6.13 6.49 0.83
N SER A 431 -5.66 5.38 1.43
CA SER A 431 -4.56 4.56 0.93
C SER A 431 -4.66 3.17 1.58
N VAL A 432 -4.87 2.12 0.78
CA VAL A 432 -5.05 0.77 1.32
C VAL A 432 -3.69 0.06 1.36
N ALA A 433 -3.09 0.05 2.54
CA ALA A 433 -1.80 -0.59 2.79
C ALA A 433 -1.92 -2.14 2.95
N PRO A 434 -0.81 -2.89 2.89
CA PRO A 434 -0.85 -4.34 3.13
C PRO A 434 -1.26 -4.72 4.56
N THR A 435 -0.99 -3.84 5.53
CA THR A 435 -1.23 -4.01 6.97
C THR A 435 -0.58 -5.25 7.63
N GLY A 436 0.39 -5.90 6.98
CA GLY A 436 0.93 -7.21 7.39
C GLY A 436 1.65 -7.32 8.75
N SER A 437 1.67 -6.27 9.58
CA SER A 437 2.00 -6.40 11.00
C SER A 437 0.80 -6.08 11.90
N ILE A 438 0.07 -5.00 11.60
CA ILE A 438 -1.07 -4.54 12.42
C ILE A 438 -2.29 -5.47 12.31
N SER A 439 -2.55 -6.05 11.13
CA SER A 439 -3.63 -7.04 10.99
C SER A 439 -3.22 -8.38 11.58
N THR A 440 -1.98 -8.81 11.33
CA THR A 440 -1.44 -10.10 11.78
C THR A 440 -1.34 -10.20 13.30
N MET A 441 -0.95 -9.12 14.01
CA MET A 441 -0.92 -9.13 15.48
C MET A 441 -2.30 -9.33 16.10
N CYS A 442 -3.37 -9.00 15.37
CA CYS A 442 -4.76 -9.16 15.81
C CYS A 442 -5.44 -10.42 15.21
N GLY A 443 -4.76 -11.11 14.28
CA GLY A 443 -5.25 -12.31 13.61
C GLY A 443 -6.20 -12.08 12.41
N PHE A 444 -6.30 -10.85 11.90
CA PHE A 444 -7.21 -10.49 10.82
C PHE A 444 -6.51 -10.49 9.43
N SER A 445 -7.33 -10.54 8.37
CA SER A 445 -6.89 -10.36 6.98
C SER A 445 -6.28 -8.96 6.78
N GLY A 446 -5.28 -8.85 5.91
CA GLY A 446 -4.59 -7.59 5.67
C GLY A 446 -5.19 -6.79 4.53
N GLY A 447 -5.27 -5.46 4.67
CA GLY A 447 -5.64 -4.58 3.56
C GLY A 447 -6.98 -4.95 2.93
N ALA A 448 -6.97 -4.97 1.59
CA ALA A 448 -8.03 -5.52 0.75
C ALA A 448 -7.68 -6.94 0.26
N GLU A 449 -6.92 -7.72 1.02
CA GLU A 449 -6.56 -9.09 0.66
C GLU A 449 -7.56 -10.12 1.20
N PRO A 450 -7.84 -11.19 0.45
CA PRO A 450 -8.55 -12.36 0.96
C PRO A 450 -7.72 -13.08 2.05
N LEU A 451 -8.33 -14.05 2.74
CA LEU A 451 -7.56 -14.95 3.60
C LEU A 451 -6.52 -15.72 2.78
N TYR A 452 -5.28 -15.79 3.24
CA TYR A 452 -4.28 -16.65 2.57
C TYR A 452 -4.53 -18.14 2.86
N GLY A 453 -4.86 -18.45 4.12
CA GLY A 453 -5.25 -19.78 4.58
C GLY A 453 -6.37 -19.71 5.61
N ILE A 454 -7.14 -20.79 5.73
CA ILE A 454 -8.19 -20.96 6.75
C ILE A 454 -7.57 -21.37 8.09
N VAL A 455 -6.55 -22.23 8.03
CA VAL A 455 -5.76 -22.72 9.15
C VAL A 455 -4.28 -22.57 8.82
N TYR A 456 -3.50 -22.15 9.82
CA TYR A 456 -2.06 -22.01 9.72
C TYR A 456 -1.41 -22.92 10.77
N GLN A 457 -0.36 -23.64 10.40
CA GLN A 457 0.46 -24.34 11.40
C GLN A 457 1.47 -23.37 12.00
N ARG A 458 1.50 -23.28 13.33
CA ARG A 458 2.41 -22.41 14.08
C ARG A 458 3.20 -23.20 15.12
N THR A 459 4.41 -22.75 15.40
CA THR A 459 5.19 -23.15 16.58
C THR A 459 5.50 -21.89 17.41
N THR A 460 5.50 -21.98 18.74
CA THR A 460 6.00 -20.91 19.62
C THR A 460 7.47 -21.14 19.94
N HIS A 461 8.23 -20.13 20.38
CA HIS A 461 9.63 -20.31 20.78
C HIS A 461 9.85 -21.39 21.87
N SER A 462 8.88 -21.60 22.77
CA SER A 462 8.90 -22.67 23.77
C SER A 462 8.59 -24.05 23.18
N LEU A 463 7.72 -24.14 22.18
CA LEU A 463 7.33 -25.38 21.50
C LEU A 463 8.20 -25.73 20.29
N ALA A 464 8.95 -24.77 19.74
CA ALA A 464 9.91 -24.96 18.66
C ALA A 464 11.06 -25.87 19.10
N ARG A 465 11.48 -25.76 20.37
CA ARG A 465 12.43 -26.68 21.00
C ARG A 465 11.88 -28.10 21.18
N GLN A 466 10.56 -28.29 21.05
CA GLN A 466 9.86 -29.58 21.17
C GLN A 466 9.25 -30.07 19.84
N GLY A 467 9.43 -29.34 18.73
CA GLY A 467 8.87 -29.70 17.42
C GLY A 467 7.34 -29.72 17.34
N LYS A 468 6.61 -29.14 18.30
CA LYS A 468 5.14 -29.17 18.31
C LYS A 468 4.56 -28.03 17.48
N LEU A 469 3.80 -28.40 16.46
CA LEU A 469 2.98 -27.50 15.64
C LEU A 469 1.54 -27.56 16.14
N PHE A 470 0.86 -26.41 16.21
CA PHE A 470 -0.57 -26.34 16.49
C PHE A 470 -1.31 -25.55 15.40
N PRO A 471 -2.55 -25.94 15.06
CA PRO A 471 -3.36 -25.23 14.10
C PRO A 471 -3.90 -23.93 14.70
N VAL A 472 -3.75 -22.83 13.96
CA VAL A 472 -4.35 -21.53 14.26
C VAL A 472 -5.29 -21.17 13.13
N PHE A 473 -6.59 -21.13 13.42
CA PHE A 473 -7.59 -20.68 12.46
C PHE A 473 -7.53 -19.17 12.27
N ALA A 474 -7.85 -18.71 11.05
CA ALA A 474 -8.12 -17.29 10.79
C ALA A 474 -9.18 -16.76 11.77
N ARG A 475 -9.07 -15.50 12.17
CA ARG A 475 -9.86 -14.95 13.29
C ARG A 475 -11.36 -15.10 13.11
N SER A 476 -11.91 -14.66 11.99
CA SER A 476 -13.34 -14.81 11.67
C SER A 476 -13.80 -16.27 11.63
N VAL A 477 -12.97 -17.19 11.12
CA VAL A 477 -13.30 -18.63 11.08
C VAL A 477 -13.37 -19.21 12.48
N ARG A 478 -12.42 -18.85 13.35
CA ARG A 478 -12.44 -19.26 14.77
C ARG A 478 -13.67 -18.71 15.49
N ASP A 479 -14.03 -17.46 15.23
CA ASP A 479 -15.17 -16.81 15.86
C ASP A 479 -16.50 -17.42 15.35
N LEU A 480 -16.58 -17.82 14.07
CA LEU A 480 -17.69 -18.61 13.51
C LEU A 480 -17.79 -19.99 14.17
N MET A 481 -16.70 -20.75 14.24
CA MET A 481 -16.66 -22.08 14.85
C MET A 481 -17.19 -22.03 16.29
N ARG A 482 -16.72 -21.06 17.08
CA ARG A 482 -17.22 -20.86 18.44
C ARG A 482 -18.72 -20.60 18.48
N LYS A 483 -19.22 -19.72 17.61
CA LYS A 483 -20.65 -19.41 17.55
C LYS A 483 -21.50 -20.61 17.17
N ARG A 484 -20.95 -21.53 16.38
CA ARG A 484 -21.58 -22.79 15.98
C ARG A 484 -21.36 -23.94 16.98
N GLY A 485 -20.63 -23.72 18.08
CA GLY A 485 -20.30 -24.76 19.05
C GLY A 485 -19.30 -25.81 18.54
N MET A 486 -18.49 -25.46 17.53
CA MET A 486 -17.49 -26.35 16.93
C MET A 486 -16.15 -26.19 17.65
N GLU A 487 -15.66 -27.24 18.30
CA GLU A 487 -14.36 -27.23 18.99
C GLU A 487 -13.18 -27.60 18.07
N LYS A 488 -13.42 -28.49 17.10
CA LYS A 488 -12.44 -28.96 16.12
C LYS A 488 -13.12 -29.13 14.77
N ALA A 489 -12.48 -28.69 13.69
CA ALA A 489 -12.94 -28.94 12.34
C ALA A 489 -11.74 -29.02 11.38
N ALA A 490 -11.82 -29.93 10.40
CA ALA A 490 -10.92 -29.90 9.26
C ALA A 490 -11.28 -28.71 8.35
N ALA A 491 -10.30 -28.15 7.64
CA ALA A 491 -10.54 -27.02 6.74
C ALA A 491 -11.52 -27.39 5.62
N GLU A 492 -11.46 -28.63 5.13
CA GLU A 492 -12.35 -29.19 4.12
C GLU A 492 -13.80 -29.25 4.62
N SER A 493 -14.02 -29.71 5.86
CA SER A 493 -15.36 -29.77 6.45
C SER A 493 -15.96 -28.38 6.61
N LEU A 494 -15.17 -27.39 7.06
CA LEU A 494 -15.61 -26.00 7.16
C LEU A 494 -16.00 -25.43 5.80
N ARG A 495 -15.27 -25.76 4.73
CA ARG A 495 -15.59 -25.32 3.37
C ARG A 495 -16.87 -25.96 2.83
N GLN A 496 -17.14 -27.22 3.19
CA GLN A 496 -18.38 -27.89 2.80
C GLN A 496 -19.60 -27.27 3.48
N GLU A 497 -19.51 -26.99 4.78
CA GLU A 497 -20.60 -26.39 5.55
C GLU A 497 -20.78 -24.89 5.23
N PHE A 498 -19.68 -24.18 5.00
CA PHE A 498 -19.65 -22.74 4.74
C PHE A 498 -18.92 -22.42 3.43
N PRO A 499 -19.55 -22.65 2.26
CA PRO A 499 -18.90 -22.54 0.94
C PRO A 499 -18.47 -21.12 0.55
N TYR A 500 -18.89 -20.10 1.32
CA TYR A 500 -18.41 -18.72 1.17
C TYR A 500 -17.03 -18.48 1.79
N ILE A 501 -16.51 -19.40 2.62
CA ILE A 501 -15.16 -19.32 3.18
C ILE A 501 -14.15 -19.74 2.12
N VAL A 502 -13.46 -18.76 1.57
CA VAL A 502 -12.47 -18.92 0.51
C VAL A 502 -11.12 -18.32 0.88
N THR A 503 -10.08 -18.80 0.22
CA THR A 503 -8.73 -18.25 0.31
C THR A 503 -8.31 -17.58 -0.98
N ALA A 504 -7.17 -16.89 -0.96
CA ALA A 504 -6.51 -16.31 -2.13
C ALA A 504 -6.36 -17.29 -3.31
N HIS A 505 -6.32 -18.59 -3.04
CA HIS A 505 -6.15 -19.65 -4.04
C HIS A 505 -7.46 -20.13 -4.69
N ASP A 506 -8.60 -19.78 -4.10
CA ASP A 506 -9.93 -20.23 -4.56
C ASP A 506 -10.68 -19.15 -5.36
N ILE A 507 -10.07 -17.97 -5.50
CA ILE A 507 -10.67 -16.79 -6.09
C ILE A 507 -10.17 -16.67 -7.52
N ASP A 508 -11.11 -16.43 -8.46
CA ASP A 508 -10.76 -16.14 -9.83
C ASP A 508 -9.89 -14.85 -9.91
N PRO A 509 -8.74 -14.88 -10.60
CA PRO A 509 -7.84 -13.73 -10.68
C PRO A 509 -8.51 -12.45 -11.22
N ILE A 510 -9.45 -12.56 -12.15
CA ILE A 510 -10.15 -11.41 -12.74
C ILE A 510 -11.18 -10.85 -11.75
N ASP A 511 -11.87 -11.70 -11.00
CA ASP A 511 -12.74 -11.23 -9.92
C ASP A 511 -11.96 -10.54 -8.80
N ARG A 512 -10.74 -11.01 -8.50
CA ARG A 512 -9.82 -10.32 -7.59
C ARG A 512 -9.42 -8.92 -8.10
N VAL A 513 -9.23 -8.77 -9.41
CA VAL A 513 -8.98 -7.47 -10.06
C VAL A 513 -10.21 -6.57 -9.98
N ARG A 514 -11.41 -7.08 -10.28
CA ARG A 514 -12.66 -6.32 -10.21
C ARG A 514 -12.95 -5.80 -8.81
N MET A 515 -12.66 -6.62 -7.79
CA MET A 515 -12.74 -6.22 -6.39
C MET A 515 -11.81 -5.02 -6.11
N GLN A 516 -10.55 -5.10 -6.53
CA GLN A 516 -9.60 -3.99 -6.38
C GLN A 516 -10.05 -2.75 -7.14
N ALA A 517 -10.48 -2.89 -8.39
CA ALA A 517 -10.93 -1.77 -9.23
C ALA A 517 -12.12 -1.04 -8.60
N THR A 518 -13.08 -1.80 -8.07
CA THR A 518 -14.27 -1.25 -7.38
C THR A 518 -13.88 -0.44 -6.14
N ILE A 519 -12.93 -0.94 -5.36
CA ILE A 519 -12.38 -0.22 -4.21
C ILE A 519 -11.61 1.03 -4.69
N GLN A 520 -10.80 0.90 -5.74
CA GLN A 520 -9.92 1.96 -6.26
C GLN A 520 -10.68 3.20 -6.73
N THR A 521 -11.94 3.04 -7.19
CA THR A 521 -12.84 4.15 -7.55
C THR A 521 -12.89 5.23 -6.48
N TYR A 522 -12.90 4.82 -5.20
CA TYR A 522 -13.07 5.72 -4.05
C TYR A 522 -11.77 5.96 -3.27
N VAL A 523 -10.64 5.41 -3.72
CA VAL A 523 -9.32 5.60 -3.08
C VAL A 523 -8.48 6.57 -3.90
N ASP A 524 -8.20 7.74 -3.33
CA ASP A 524 -7.47 8.84 -3.98
C ASP A 524 -5.95 8.59 -4.09
N ASN A 525 -5.34 7.74 -3.25
CA ASN A 525 -4.03 7.12 -3.53
C ASN A 525 -4.17 5.71 -4.13
N GLY A 526 -3.26 4.79 -3.84
CA GLY A 526 -3.22 3.43 -4.34
C GLY A 526 -3.75 2.39 -3.35
N ILE A 527 -3.71 1.14 -3.83
CA ILE A 527 -4.04 -0.05 -3.06
C ILE A 527 -2.87 -1.01 -3.25
N SER A 528 -2.24 -1.41 -2.14
CA SER A 528 -1.30 -2.51 -2.18
C SER A 528 -2.07 -3.80 -2.38
N SER A 529 -1.82 -4.50 -3.49
CA SER A 529 -2.65 -5.59 -3.94
C SER A 529 -1.83 -6.61 -4.71
N THR A 530 -1.94 -7.88 -4.29
CA THR A 530 -1.31 -9.02 -4.96
C THR A 530 -2.38 -10.00 -5.46
N VAL A 531 -2.37 -10.26 -6.76
CA VAL A 531 -3.18 -11.34 -7.34
C VAL A 531 -2.38 -12.63 -7.29
N ASN A 532 -2.84 -13.59 -6.49
CA ASN A 532 -2.18 -14.89 -6.37
C ASN A 532 -2.67 -15.80 -7.50
N LEU A 533 -1.74 -16.42 -8.23
CA LEU A 533 -2.03 -17.39 -9.28
C LEU A 533 -1.46 -18.78 -8.92
N PRO A 534 -2.11 -19.87 -9.36
CA PRO A 534 -1.64 -21.22 -9.10
C PRO A 534 -0.32 -21.51 -9.85
N ALA A 535 0.36 -22.58 -9.42
CA ALA A 535 1.51 -23.10 -10.15
C ALA A 535 1.09 -23.52 -11.57
N GLY A 536 1.90 -23.16 -12.56
CA GLY A 536 1.60 -23.42 -13.98
C GLY A 536 0.65 -22.41 -14.63
N ALA A 537 0.32 -21.29 -13.97
CA ALA A 537 -0.43 -20.21 -14.60
C ALA A 537 0.24 -19.74 -15.91
N THR A 538 -0.56 -19.58 -16.97
CA THR A 538 -0.05 -19.21 -18.29
C THR A 538 0.32 -17.72 -18.36
N THR A 539 1.21 -17.38 -19.29
CA THR A 539 1.56 -15.99 -19.60
C THR A 539 0.31 -15.19 -19.96
N GLU A 540 -0.61 -15.77 -20.74
CA GLU A 540 -1.87 -15.14 -21.12
C GLU A 540 -2.77 -14.82 -19.92
N ALA A 541 -2.85 -15.70 -18.92
CA ALA A 541 -3.63 -15.46 -17.71
C ALA A 541 -3.05 -14.28 -16.91
N ILE A 542 -1.72 -14.19 -16.81
CA ILE A 542 -1.02 -13.09 -16.16
C ILE A 542 -1.25 -11.78 -16.92
N MET A 543 -1.09 -11.78 -18.25
CA MET A 543 -1.37 -10.62 -19.09
C MET A 543 -2.84 -10.18 -18.98
N ALA A 544 -3.78 -11.12 -18.85
CA ALA A 544 -5.20 -10.81 -18.66
C ALA A 544 -5.46 -10.06 -17.35
N VAL A 545 -4.78 -10.42 -16.25
CA VAL A 545 -4.84 -9.67 -14.98
C VAL A 545 -4.41 -8.23 -15.18
N TYR A 546 -3.25 -8.00 -15.79
CA TYR A 546 -2.73 -6.65 -16.02
C TYR A 546 -3.59 -5.82 -16.99
N ARG A 547 -4.06 -6.42 -18.11
CA ARG A 547 -4.97 -5.73 -19.04
C ARG A 547 -6.28 -5.35 -18.37
N THR A 548 -6.88 -6.27 -17.61
CA THR A 548 -8.13 -6.00 -16.89
C THR A 548 -7.92 -4.89 -15.87
N ALA A 549 -6.81 -4.91 -15.12
CA ALA A 549 -6.52 -3.88 -14.12
C ALA A 549 -6.41 -2.49 -14.76
N TRP A 550 -5.73 -2.36 -15.91
CA TRP A 550 -5.68 -1.11 -16.67
C TRP A 550 -7.09 -0.66 -17.13
N GLN A 551 -7.83 -1.56 -17.79
CA GLN A 551 -9.16 -1.27 -18.34
C GLN A 551 -10.19 -0.87 -17.27
N THR A 552 -10.06 -1.44 -16.07
CA THR A 552 -11.00 -1.20 -14.95
C THR A 552 -10.56 -0.06 -14.03
N GLY A 553 -9.44 0.63 -14.34
CA GLY A 553 -9.04 1.83 -13.63
C GLY A 553 -8.24 1.60 -12.34
N CYS A 554 -7.62 0.42 -12.17
CA CYS A 554 -6.62 0.23 -11.12
C CYS A 554 -5.43 1.18 -11.33
N LYS A 555 -4.79 1.64 -10.25
CA LYS A 555 -3.57 2.48 -10.32
C LYS A 555 -2.28 1.69 -10.44
N GLY A 556 -2.29 0.46 -9.94
CA GLY A 556 -1.19 -0.48 -10.06
C GLY A 556 -1.64 -1.85 -9.60
N ILE A 557 -0.88 -2.89 -9.97
CA ILE A 557 -1.16 -4.26 -9.58
C ILE A 557 0.10 -5.10 -9.62
N THR A 558 0.15 -6.14 -8.80
CA THR A 558 1.23 -7.13 -8.77
C THR A 558 0.62 -8.52 -8.83
N VAL A 559 1.29 -9.42 -9.54
CA VAL A 559 0.96 -10.85 -9.54
C VAL A 559 1.98 -11.62 -8.73
N PHE A 560 1.53 -12.69 -8.08
CA PHE A 560 2.42 -13.69 -7.49
C PHE A 560 2.01 -15.08 -7.97
N VAL A 561 2.89 -15.74 -8.70
CA VAL A 561 2.67 -17.10 -9.20
C VAL A 561 3.28 -18.09 -8.21
N ALA A 562 2.46 -19.03 -7.71
CA ALA A 562 2.92 -20.07 -6.80
C ALA A 562 4.00 -20.93 -7.49
N GLY A 563 5.11 -21.16 -6.79
CA GLY A 563 6.26 -21.90 -7.33
C GLY A 563 7.17 -21.11 -8.27
N SER A 564 6.96 -19.79 -8.42
CA SER A 564 7.94 -18.91 -9.08
C SER A 564 9.28 -18.88 -8.33
N ARG A 565 10.34 -18.41 -8.98
CA ARG A 565 11.70 -18.32 -8.39
C ARG A 565 11.76 -17.37 -7.19
N ARG A 566 10.80 -16.45 -7.07
CA ARG A 566 10.63 -15.59 -5.91
C ARG A 566 10.01 -16.38 -4.77
N THR A 567 10.70 -16.44 -3.64
CA THR A 567 10.16 -17.09 -2.43
C THR A 567 8.89 -16.39 -1.98
N ALA A 568 7.83 -17.16 -1.71
CA ALA A 568 6.59 -16.62 -1.17
C ALA A 568 6.83 -16.02 0.22
N ILE A 569 6.24 -14.85 0.48
CA ILE A 569 6.27 -14.22 1.82
C ILE A 569 5.39 -15.01 2.81
N LEU A 570 4.33 -15.64 2.30
CA LEU A 570 3.42 -16.51 3.03
C LEU A 570 3.53 -17.91 2.43
N GLY A 571 3.82 -18.94 3.25
CA GLY A 571 3.95 -20.32 2.80
C GLY A 571 2.69 -21.15 3.05
N ARG A 572 2.42 -22.14 2.18
CA ARG A 572 1.51 -23.25 2.50
C ARG A 572 2.21 -24.20 3.46
N SER A 573 1.56 -24.56 4.56
CA SER A 573 1.85 -25.85 5.21
C SER A 573 1.21 -26.92 4.34
N SER A 574 2.05 -27.80 3.79
CA SER A 574 1.64 -29.04 3.10
C SER A 574 0.79 -29.91 4.00
#